data_AF-A0AAW0Q8G6-F1
#
_entry.id   AF-A0AAW0Q8G6-F1
#
_cell.length_a   1.000
_cell.length_b   1.000
_cell.length_c   1.000
_cell.angle_alpha   90.00
_cell.angle_beta   90.00
_cell.angle_gamma   90.00
#
_symmetry.space_group_name_H-M   'P 1'
#
loop_
_entity.id
_entity.type
_entity.pdbx_description
1 polymer ?
#
loop_
_entity_poly.entity_id
_entity_poly.type
_entity_poly.pdbx_seq_one_letter_code
_entity_poly.pdbx_strand_id
1 'polypeptide(L)'
;MILYTLASGISLAIFALFALFVPVAESVESIGEWTVSSAQRIRSADNTICNWTFNIHGNSSIGDETDMTPIVCNFAARSDPGRDCGLAAVAQVNCEGSDIWQANTGHSDMGFTVLVLVNQPLYSEAYYGFSDQDLDARNDIAAQTKSAYPIGAVKKRRLAETRDRAPSQSFAAKAQPEAWLVEDVIRNVNHAKTTVTMSFNIQDGSATGSICNLKLQSPKGVDASTWAWYSQKCDSSNYTVSWGYNSTGDAGIMTLVSPARDRNAYFGWDHVNQNANLDMKGPSLAIPCQC
;
A
#
# COMPACT_ATOMS: atom_id res chain seq x y z
N MET A 1 -71.18 -16.93 -42.04
CA MET A 1 -70.06 -17.88 -42.02
C MET A 1 -68.84 -17.10 -41.60
N ILE A 2 -68.39 -17.32 -40.35
CA ILE A 2 -67.60 -16.37 -39.57
C ILE A 2 -66.10 -16.64 -39.72
N LEU A 3 -65.33 -15.59 -40.04
CA LEU A 3 -63.87 -15.54 -39.96
C LEU A 3 -63.42 -15.57 -38.50
N TYR A 4 -62.40 -16.37 -38.16
CA TYR A 4 -61.53 -16.08 -37.01
C TYR A 4 -60.04 -16.29 -37.34
N THR A 5 -59.39 -15.13 -37.40
CA THR A 5 -58.00 -14.72 -37.18
C THR A 5 -57.01 -15.67 -36.48
N LEU A 6 -55.84 -15.78 -37.11
CA LEU A 6 -54.56 -16.23 -36.54
C LEU A 6 -54.10 -15.26 -35.43
N ALA A 7 -53.89 -15.77 -34.23
CA ALA A 7 -53.24 -15.03 -33.14
C ALA A 7 -51.72 -15.27 -33.21
N SER A 8 -50.99 -14.28 -33.74
CA SER A 8 -49.52 -14.23 -33.67
C SER A 8 -49.10 -13.81 -32.26
N GLY A 9 -48.54 -14.75 -31.50
CA GLY A 9 -47.93 -14.48 -30.19
C GLY A 9 -46.60 -13.74 -30.36
N ILE A 10 -46.59 -12.43 -30.05
CA ILE A 10 -45.36 -11.65 -29.89
C ILE A 10 -44.85 -11.92 -28.47
N SER A 11 -43.80 -12.75 -28.34
CA SER A 11 -43.03 -12.84 -27.10
C SER A 11 -42.23 -11.56 -26.92
N LEU A 12 -42.68 -10.68 -26.01
CA LEU A 12 -41.82 -9.63 -25.46
C LEU A 12 -40.73 -10.30 -24.61
N ALA A 13 -39.54 -10.46 -25.18
CA ALA A 13 -38.34 -10.74 -24.39
C ALA A 13 -38.00 -9.47 -23.58
N ILE A 14 -38.36 -9.48 -22.30
CA ILE A 14 -37.92 -8.47 -21.34
C ILE A 14 -36.42 -8.69 -21.11
N PHE A 15 -35.58 -7.93 -21.82
CA PHE A 15 -34.17 -7.79 -21.46
C PHE A 15 -34.09 -7.01 -20.15
N ALA A 16 -34.01 -7.73 -19.03
CA ALA A 16 -33.58 -7.15 -17.78
C ALA A 16 -32.12 -6.70 -17.95
N LEU A 17 -31.90 -5.39 -18.15
CA LEU A 17 -30.57 -4.80 -18.01
C LEU A 17 -30.13 -4.96 -16.56
N PHE A 18 -29.37 -6.02 -16.27
CA PHE A 18 -28.54 -6.08 -15.09
C PHE A 18 -27.43 -5.04 -15.28
N ALA A 19 -27.64 -3.83 -14.75
CA ALA A 19 -26.56 -2.89 -14.53
C ALA A 19 -25.57 -3.56 -13.56
N LEU A 20 -24.42 -4.00 -14.09
CA LEU A 20 -23.29 -4.41 -13.26
C LEU A 20 -22.87 -3.17 -12.46
N PHE A 21 -23.32 -3.09 -11.22
CA PHE A 21 -22.86 -2.10 -10.26
C PHE A 21 -21.38 -2.36 -10.01
N VAL A 22 -20.52 -1.62 -10.70
CA VAL A 22 -19.11 -1.53 -10.33
C VAL A 22 -19.08 -0.68 -9.06
N PRO A 23 -18.58 -1.20 -7.93
CA PRO A 23 -18.44 -0.39 -6.73
C PRO A 23 -17.55 0.81 -7.07
N VAL A 24 -18.07 2.01 -6.84
CA VAL A 24 -17.20 3.18 -6.72
C VAL A 24 -16.44 2.95 -5.43
N ALA A 25 -15.13 2.78 -5.53
CA ALA A 25 -14.31 2.66 -4.34
C ALA A 25 -14.53 3.92 -3.51
N GLU A 26 -14.93 3.76 -2.25
CA GLU A 26 -14.92 4.89 -1.32
C GLU A 26 -13.47 5.38 -1.25
N SER A 27 -13.21 6.58 -1.76
CA SER A 27 -11.95 7.27 -1.49
C SER A 27 -11.98 7.60 -0.01
N VAL A 28 -11.24 6.86 0.81
CA VAL A 28 -11.01 7.26 2.20
C VAL A 28 -10.42 8.66 2.15
N GLU A 29 -11.10 9.60 2.80
CA GLU A 29 -10.62 10.98 2.87
C GLU A 29 -9.25 10.97 3.57
N SER A 30 -8.26 11.60 2.94
CA SER A 30 -6.94 11.74 3.53
C SER A 30 -7.06 12.46 4.87
N ILE A 31 -6.36 11.98 5.89
CA ILE A 31 -6.35 12.65 7.20
C ILE A 31 -5.37 13.83 7.26
N GLY A 32 -4.62 14.04 6.18
CA GLY A 32 -3.64 15.11 6.04
C GLY A 32 -2.62 14.77 4.96
N GLU A 33 -1.61 15.61 4.84
CA GLU A 33 -0.43 15.37 4.01
C GLU A 33 0.81 15.34 4.88
N TRP A 34 1.71 14.42 4.56
CA TRP A 34 3.01 14.28 5.21
C TRP A 34 4.11 14.42 4.15
N THR A 35 5.17 15.13 4.50
CA THR A 35 6.31 15.38 3.64
C THR A 35 7.54 14.69 4.17
N VAL A 36 8.18 13.90 3.31
CA VAL A 36 9.51 13.32 3.56
C VAL A 36 10.54 14.13 2.78
N SER A 37 11.57 14.60 3.47
CA SER A 37 12.69 15.34 2.87
C SER A 37 14.03 14.79 3.34
N SER A 38 15.11 15.12 2.61
CA SER A 38 16.48 14.72 2.94
C SER A 38 16.64 13.20 3.13
N ALA A 39 15.91 12.41 2.34
CA ALA A 39 16.00 10.95 2.40
C ALA A 39 17.37 10.46 1.90
N GLN A 40 18.00 9.61 2.69
CA GLN A 40 19.32 9.06 2.38
C GLN A 40 19.48 7.67 2.97
N ARG A 41 20.27 6.83 2.27
CA ARG A 41 20.75 5.54 2.75
C ARG A 41 22.28 5.50 2.73
N ILE A 42 22.89 5.20 3.88
CA ILE A 42 24.34 5.04 4.01
C ILE A 42 24.65 3.58 4.34
N ARG A 43 25.37 2.92 3.44
CA ARG A 43 25.78 1.51 3.56
C ARG A 43 27.06 1.36 4.39
N SER A 44 27.13 0.31 5.20
CA SER A 44 28.37 -0.13 5.85
C SER A 44 29.35 -0.70 4.82
N ALA A 45 30.63 -0.78 5.19
CA ALA A 45 31.69 -1.24 4.29
C ALA A 45 31.48 -2.69 3.78
N ASP A 46 30.79 -3.52 4.56
CA ASP A 46 30.46 -4.91 4.24
C ASP A 46 29.04 -5.08 3.65
N ASN A 47 28.32 -3.98 3.38
CA ASN A 47 26.94 -3.94 2.90
C ASN A 47 25.91 -4.69 3.76
N THR A 48 26.20 -4.95 5.04
CA THR A 48 25.27 -5.64 5.94
C THR A 48 24.37 -4.70 6.75
N ILE A 49 24.70 -3.40 6.79
CA ILE A 49 23.95 -2.37 7.52
C ILE A 49 23.71 -1.17 6.61
N CYS A 50 22.45 -0.79 6.45
CA CYS A 50 22.02 0.38 5.71
C CYS A 50 21.35 1.36 6.68
N ASN A 51 22.04 2.45 7.00
CA ASN A 51 21.51 3.50 7.86
C ASN A 51 20.63 4.43 7.02
N TRP A 52 19.36 4.54 7.41
CA TRP A 52 18.39 5.43 6.82
C TRP A 52 18.28 6.71 7.63
N THR A 53 18.19 7.84 6.93
CA THR A 53 17.93 9.16 7.51
C THR A 53 16.95 9.92 6.61
N PHE A 54 15.95 10.58 7.20
CA PHE A 54 15.08 11.53 6.53
C PHE A 54 14.36 12.42 7.56
N ASN A 55 13.79 13.53 7.09
CA ASN A 55 12.95 14.41 7.90
C ASN A 55 11.47 14.18 7.56
N ILE A 56 10.63 14.16 8.58
CA ILE A 56 9.18 14.11 8.48
C ILE A 56 8.63 15.49 8.81
N HIS A 57 7.86 16.06 7.89
CA HIS A 57 7.08 17.27 8.12
C HIS A 57 5.60 16.95 7.95
N GLY A 58 4.79 17.17 8.98
CA GLY A 58 3.37 16.90 8.92
C GLY A 58 2.77 16.83 10.32
N ASN A 59 1.45 16.88 10.38
CA ASN A 59 0.76 16.88 11.67
C ASN A 59 0.96 15.54 12.39
N SER A 60 1.59 15.60 13.55
CA SER A 60 1.80 14.48 14.48
C SER A 60 0.51 14.07 15.20
N SER A 61 -0.52 14.93 15.16
CA SER A 61 -1.80 14.79 15.85
C SER A 61 -2.93 15.48 15.06
N ILE A 62 -4.17 15.02 15.25
CA ILE A 62 -5.34 15.67 14.63
C ILE A 62 -5.55 17.04 15.30
N GLY A 63 -5.46 18.12 14.53
CA GLY A 63 -5.83 19.47 14.96
C GLY A 63 -4.70 20.27 15.63
N ASP A 64 -3.46 19.80 15.59
CA ASP A 64 -2.31 20.57 16.04
C ASP A 64 -1.46 20.98 14.83
N GLU A 65 -1.62 22.23 14.41
CA GLU A 65 -0.82 22.85 13.34
C GLU A 65 0.48 23.48 13.86
N THR A 66 0.76 23.39 15.18
CA THR A 66 1.70 24.31 15.83
C THR A 66 3.12 23.80 16.06
N ASP A 67 3.42 22.53 15.77
CA ASP A 67 4.80 22.04 15.77
C ASP A 67 5.31 21.78 14.35
N MET A 68 5.95 22.81 13.78
CA MET A 68 6.57 22.77 12.45
C MET A 68 8.00 22.20 12.48
N THR A 69 8.50 21.76 13.64
CA THR A 69 9.85 21.23 13.75
C THR A 69 9.93 19.89 13.03
N PRO A 70 10.79 19.73 12.01
CA PRO A 70 10.90 18.46 11.31
C PRO A 70 11.36 17.36 12.26
N ILE A 71 10.68 16.23 12.25
CA ILE A 71 11.08 15.05 13.01
C ILE A 71 12.14 14.34 12.20
N VAL A 72 13.35 14.22 12.75
CA VAL A 72 14.42 13.44 12.14
C VAL A 72 14.20 11.96 12.45
N CYS A 73 13.92 11.17 11.42
CA CYS A 73 13.83 9.73 11.54
C CYS A 73 15.15 9.10 11.11
N ASN A 74 15.72 8.29 12.02
CA ASN A 74 16.87 7.45 11.73
C ASN A 74 16.55 6.01 12.13
N PHE A 75 16.99 5.05 11.32
CA PHE A 75 16.99 3.63 11.67
C PHE A 75 18.03 2.87 10.84
N ALA A 76 18.34 1.64 11.24
CA ALA A 76 19.26 0.77 10.51
C ALA A 76 18.54 -0.46 9.96
N ALA A 77 18.57 -0.65 8.64
CA ALA A 77 18.21 -1.90 7.99
C ALA A 77 19.41 -2.85 8.03
N ARG A 78 19.19 -4.09 8.48
CA ARG A 78 20.25 -5.10 8.66
C ARG A 78 19.95 -6.33 7.82
N SER A 79 20.96 -6.84 7.14
CA SER A 79 20.91 -8.09 6.39
C SER A 79 21.82 -9.16 7.00
N ASP A 80 21.53 -10.42 6.69
CA ASP A 80 22.44 -11.53 7.02
C ASP A 80 23.79 -11.36 6.29
N PRO A 81 24.89 -11.91 6.84
CA PRO A 81 26.19 -11.88 6.18
C PRO A 81 26.12 -12.42 4.74
N GLY A 82 26.67 -11.65 3.80
CA GLY A 82 26.66 -11.98 2.37
C GLY A 82 25.38 -11.57 1.62
N ARG A 83 24.41 -10.92 2.29
CA ARG A 83 23.25 -10.30 1.67
C ARG A 83 23.35 -8.78 1.72
N ASP A 84 22.81 -8.11 0.71
CA ASP A 84 22.79 -6.67 0.61
C ASP A 84 21.69 -6.06 1.50
N CYS A 85 22.07 -5.18 2.43
CA CYS A 85 21.16 -4.43 3.29
C CYS A 85 20.20 -3.50 2.54
N GLY A 86 20.54 -3.08 1.31
CA GLY A 86 19.68 -2.26 0.46
C GLY A 86 18.42 -3.00 0.01
N LEU A 87 18.50 -4.34 -0.02
CA LEU A 87 17.41 -5.25 -0.35
C LEU A 87 16.62 -5.68 0.91
N ALA A 88 17.10 -5.35 2.11
CA ALA A 88 16.48 -5.77 3.34
C ALA A 88 15.20 -4.95 3.61
N ALA A 89 14.07 -5.65 3.67
CA ALA A 89 12.84 -5.09 4.19
C ALA A 89 12.98 -4.84 5.70
N VAL A 90 12.58 -3.66 6.16
CA VAL A 90 12.39 -3.38 7.59
C VAL A 90 10.91 -3.24 7.89
N ALA A 91 10.54 -3.55 9.12
CA ALA A 91 9.16 -3.56 9.57
C ALA A 91 9.06 -2.96 10.96
N GLN A 92 8.12 -2.02 11.14
CA GLN A 92 7.78 -1.40 12.42
C GLN A 92 9.01 -0.90 13.19
N VAL A 93 10.01 -0.40 12.46
CA VAL A 93 11.19 0.18 13.11
C VAL A 93 10.81 1.58 13.58
N ASN A 94 10.98 1.82 14.87
CA ASN A 94 10.75 3.14 15.43
C ASN A 94 11.80 4.11 14.88
N CYS A 95 11.35 5.31 14.54
CA CYS A 95 12.25 6.40 14.26
C CYS A 95 13.00 6.78 15.54
N GLU A 96 14.33 6.79 15.56
CA GLU A 96 15.09 7.11 16.78
C GLU A 96 14.74 8.50 17.39
N GLY A 97 14.25 9.44 16.59
CA GLY A 97 13.78 10.75 17.03
C GLY A 97 12.30 10.84 17.43
N SER A 98 11.55 9.73 17.43
CA SER A 98 10.12 9.75 17.74
C SER A 98 9.55 8.39 18.17
N ASP A 99 8.73 8.38 19.20
CA ASP A 99 7.98 7.21 19.68
C ASP A 99 6.66 6.97 18.92
N ILE A 100 6.18 7.94 18.15
CA ILE A 100 4.92 7.86 17.42
C ILE A 100 5.07 7.48 15.95
N TRP A 101 6.28 7.60 15.40
CA TRP A 101 6.57 7.33 13.99
C TRP A 101 7.31 6.00 13.83
N GLN A 102 6.81 5.18 12.92
CA GLN A 102 7.44 3.95 12.48
C GLN A 102 7.66 3.96 10.98
N ALA A 103 8.71 3.28 10.55
CA ALA A 103 9.01 3.04 9.16
C ALA A 103 8.90 1.55 8.83
N ASN A 104 8.44 1.28 7.61
CA ASN A 104 8.54 0.00 6.96
C ASN A 104 9.21 0.22 5.60
N THR A 105 10.01 -0.73 5.14
CA THR A 105 10.56 -0.69 3.78
C THR A 105 10.30 -1.98 3.03
N GLY A 106 10.07 -1.83 1.73
CA GLY A 106 10.04 -2.94 0.77
C GLY A 106 10.96 -2.60 -0.40
N HIS A 107 11.54 -3.62 -1.03
CA HIS A 107 12.50 -3.44 -2.12
C HIS A 107 12.04 -4.14 -3.40
N SER A 108 12.33 -3.53 -4.54
CA SER A 108 12.13 -4.01 -5.89
C SER A 108 13.48 -4.32 -6.52
N ASP A 109 13.63 -5.52 -7.08
CA ASP A 109 14.80 -6.03 -7.81
C ASP A 109 15.29 -5.14 -8.97
N MET A 110 14.47 -4.18 -9.42
CA MET A 110 14.80 -3.17 -10.43
C MET A 110 15.50 -1.92 -9.86
N GLY A 111 15.85 -1.91 -8.58
CA GLY A 111 16.60 -0.82 -7.95
C GLY A 111 15.72 0.28 -7.34
N PHE A 112 14.60 -0.10 -6.73
CA PHE A 112 13.64 0.82 -6.14
C PHE A 112 13.21 0.39 -4.74
N THR A 113 13.11 1.34 -3.82
CA THR A 113 12.69 1.13 -2.44
C THR A 113 11.40 1.88 -2.13
N VAL A 114 10.46 1.20 -1.49
CA VAL A 114 9.27 1.77 -0.87
C VAL A 114 9.57 2.05 0.59
N LEU A 115 9.27 3.26 1.06
CA LEU A 115 9.18 3.63 2.46
C LEU A 115 7.71 3.86 2.81
N VAL A 116 7.22 3.15 3.83
CA VAL A 116 5.90 3.38 4.41
C VAL A 116 6.09 4.00 5.78
N LEU A 117 5.65 5.24 5.92
CA LEU A 117 5.60 5.90 7.22
C LEU A 117 4.27 5.62 7.89
N VAL A 118 4.33 5.23 9.16
CA VAL A 118 3.18 4.97 10.00
C VAL A 118 3.21 5.92 11.17
N ASN A 119 2.10 6.63 11.40
CA ASN A 119 1.86 7.38 12.62
C ASN A 119 0.97 6.52 13.53
N GLN A 120 1.52 6.06 14.65
CA GLN A 120 0.81 5.14 15.53
C GLN A 120 -0.43 5.77 16.20
N PRO A 121 -0.37 6.98 16.80
CA PRO A 121 -1.54 7.62 17.39
C PRO A 121 -2.69 7.86 16.41
N LEU A 122 -2.36 8.23 15.17
CA LEU A 122 -3.36 8.51 14.13
C LEU A 122 -3.85 7.26 13.41
N TYR A 123 -3.20 6.12 13.67
CA TYR A 123 -3.45 4.86 13.00
C TYR A 123 -3.52 5.02 11.48
N SER A 124 -2.48 5.63 10.94
CA SER A 124 -2.44 6.07 9.55
C SER A 124 -1.08 5.87 8.91
N GLU A 125 -1.06 5.80 7.59
CA GLU A 125 0.14 5.56 6.80
C GLU A 125 0.22 6.44 5.55
N ALA A 126 1.44 6.70 5.10
CA ALA A 126 1.73 7.32 3.81
C ALA A 126 2.91 6.61 3.12
N TYR A 127 2.93 6.70 1.80
CA TYR A 127 3.77 5.88 0.94
C TYR A 127 4.73 6.74 0.12
N TYR A 128 6.02 6.42 0.21
CA TYR A 128 7.09 7.12 -0.47
C TYR A 128 7.91 6.13 -1.27
N GLY A 129 8.36 6.57 -2.44
CA GLY A 129 9.12 5.75 -3.37
C GLY A 129 10.45 6.41 -3.71
N PHE A 130 11.53 5.65 -3.69
CA PHE A 130 12.88 6.15 -3.93
C PHE A 130 13.65 5.19 -4.83
N SER A 131 14.45 5.72 -5.77
CA SER A 131 15.41 4.89 -6.49
C SER A 131 16.59 4.56 -5.57
N ASP A 132 17.17 3.36 -5.71
CA ASP A 132 18.37 2.98 -4.97
C ASP A 132 19.54 3.89 -5.30
N GLN A 133 19.66 4.28 -6.58
CA GLN A 133 20.70 5.18 -7.05
C GLN A 133 20.65 6.52 -6.29
N ASP A 134 19.47 7.11 -6.14
CA ASP A 134 19.34 8.40 -5.44
C ASP A 134 19.60 8.26 -3.94
N LEU A 135 19.10 7.20 -3.32
CA LEU A 135 19.32 6.91 -1.89
C LEU A 135 20.79 6.74 -1.56
N ASP A 136 21.55 6.06 -2.42
CA ASP A 136 22.94 5.69 -2.18
C ASP A 136 23.94 6.75 -2.69
N ALA A 137 23.57 7.58 -3.67
CA ALA A 137 24.44 8.61 -4.23
C ALA A 137 24.68 9.82 -3.31
N ARG A 138 23.99 9.90 -2.16
CA ARG A 138 23.98 11.07 -1.27
C ARG A 138 23.56 12.36 -1.97
N ASN A 139 22.79 12.24 -3.04
CA ASN A 139 22.24 13.38 -3.75
C ASN A 139 21.08 13.98 -2.96
N ASP A 140 20.77 15.24 -3.22
CA ASP A 140 19.56 15.87 -2.69
C ASP A 140 18.34 15.24 -3.37
N ILE A 141 17.69 14.31 -2.67
CA ILE A 141 16.40 13.78 -3.07
C ILE A 141 15.34 14.86 -2.80
N ALA A 142 14.61 15.25 -3.85
CA ALA A 142 13.52 16.21 -3.71
C ALA A 142 12.50 15.75 -2.68
N ALA A 143 12.00 16.70 -1.87
CA ALA A 143 10.98 16.40 -0.89
C ALA A 143 9.72 15.85 -1.55
N GLN A 144 9.14 14.81 -0.95
CA GLN A 144 7.90 14.19 -1.42
C GLN A 144 6.80 14.49 -0.42
N THR A 145 5.77 15.21 -0.85
CA THR A 145 4.52 15.39 -0.08
C THR A 145 3.50 14.37 -0.56
N LYS A 146 2.94 13.61 0.37
CA LYS A 146 1.99 12.53 0.09
C LYS A 146 0.83 12.59 1.08
N SER A 147 -0.36 12.32 0.58
CA SER A 147 -1.54 12.17 1.42
C SER A 147 -1.39 10.96 2.35
N ALA A 148 -1.81 11.13 3.60
CA ALA A 148 -1.82 10.10 4.62
C ALA A 148 -3.24 9.57 4.81
N TYR A 149 -3.35 8.26 5.03
CA TYR A 149 -4.63 7.57 5.07
C TYR A 149 -4.73 6.69 6.32
N PRO A 150 -5.91 6.55 6.92
CA PRO A 150 -6.14 5.58 7.99
C PRO A 150 -5.77 4.16 7.55
N ILE A 151 -5.02 3.45 8.39
CA ILE A 151 -4.74 2.03 8.24
C ILE A 151 -6.04 1.31 8.57
N GLY A 152 -6.60 0.58 7.61
CA GLY A 152 -7.89 -0.08 7.77
C GLY A 152 -9.05 0.93 7.87
N ALA A 153 -9.89 1.00 6.84
CA ALA A 153 -11.13 1.76 6.88
C ALA A 153 -12.13 1.16 7.90
N VAL A 154 -11.90 1.39 9.20
CA VAL A 154 -12.93 1.22 10.23
C VAL A 154 -13.76 2.49 10.21
N LYS A 155 -15.04 2.35 9.84
CA LYS A 155 -16.08 3.37 10.06
C LYS A 155 -15.90 3.95 11.46
N LYS A 156 -15.59 5.24 11.55
CA LYS A 156 -15.53 6.01 12.80
C LYS A 156 -16.75 5.68 13.68
N ARG A 157 -16.56 4.91 14.74
CA ARG A 157 -17.46 4.92 15.90
C ARG A 157 -16.64 5.19 17.15
N ARG A 158 -16.57 6.49 17.46
CA ARG A 158 -16.14 7.13 18.72
C ARG A 158 -14.92 6.53 19.42
N LEU A 159 -13.78 7.21 19.24
CA LEU A 159 -12.76 7.38 20.27
C LEU A 159 -13.38 8.11 21.47
N ALA A 160 -13.93 7.34 22.41
CA ALA A 160 -14.05 7.70 23.81
C ALA A 160 -14.19 6.37 24.58
N GLU A 161 -13.36 6.18 25.60
CA GLU A 161 -13.27 4.99 26.48
C GLU A 161 -12.40 3.84 25.98
N THR A 162 -11.08 3.97 26.11
CA THR A 162 -10.29 3.02 26.92
C THR A 162 -8.92 3.63 27.26
N ARG A 163 -8.93 4.62 28.14
CA ARG A 163 -7.77 4.90 28.99
C ARG A 163 -7.92 3.93 30.16
N ASP A 164 -7.19 2.82 30.12
CA ASP A 164 -6.72 1.99 31.25
C ASP A 164 -6.52 0.53 30.84
N ARG A 165 -5.39 0.26 30.16
CA ARG A 165 -4.53 -0.89 30.50
C ARG A 165 -3.21 -0.86 29.72
N ALA A 166 -2.12 -0.71 30.47
CA ALA A 166 -0.80 -1.17 30.07
C ALA A 166 -0.33 -2.19 31.14
N PRO A 167 0.79 -2.90 30.95
CA PRO A 167 1.20 -3.63 29.76
C PRO A 167 1.64 -5.07 30.12
N SER A 168 1.77 -5.95 29.13
CA SER A 168 2.87 -6.92 28.97
C SER A 168 2.44 -8.05 28.05
N GLN A 169 3.19 -8.27 26.97
CA GLN A 169 3.73 -9.58 26.68
C GLN A 169 4.83 -9.47 25.62
N SER A 170 5.98 -10.00 26.00
CA SER A 170 7.19 -10.16 25.23
C SER A 170 6.96 -11.02 23.99
N PHE A 171 7.28 -10.51 22.80
CA PHE A 171 7.45 -11.36 21.63
C PHE A 171 8.90 -11.86 21.60
N ALA A 172 9.11 -13.00 22.27
CA ALA A 172 10.31 -13.80 22.08
C ALA A 172 10.33 -14.35 20.65
N ALA A 173 11.48 -14.17 19.98
CA ALA A 173 11.75 -14.61 18.64
C ALA A 173 11.59 -16.13 18.45
N LYS A 174 10.74 -16.54 17.49
CA LYS A 174 11.05 -17.56 16.45
C LYS A 174 9.84 -17.85 15.55
N ALA A 175 9.95 -17.49 14.28
CA ALA A 175 9.74 -18.34 13.10
C ALA A 175 9.70 -17.46 11.82
N GLN A 176 10.75 -17.51 11.01
CA GLN A 176 10.64 -17.23 9.56
C GLN A 176 10.22 -18.57 8.91
N PRO A 177 9.30 -18.61 7.92
CA PRO A 177 9.22 -17.66 6.80
C PRO A 177 7.81 -17.09 6.59
N GLU A 178 7.63 -15.78 6.79
CA GLU A 178 6.37 -15.09 6.43
C GLU A 178 6.59 -14.16 5.22
N ALA A 179 7.42 -14.56 4.26
CA ALA A 179 7.63 -13.73 3.08
C ALA A 179 6.56 -14.02 2.03
N TRP A 180 5.89 -12.96 1.57
CA TRP A 180 4.88 -13.03 0.53
C TRP A 180 5.46 -12.65 -0.83
N LEU A 181 4.97 -13.30 -1.87
CA LEU A 181 5.20 -12.89 -3.26
C LEU A 181 3.87 -12.56 -3.93
N VAL A 182 3.94 -11.64 -4.88
CA VAL A 182 2.86 -11.36 -5.80
C VAL A 182 3.33 -11.59 -7.22
N GLU A 183 2.60 -12.46 -7.92
CA GLU A 183 2.94 -12.97 -9.24
C GLU A 183 1.85 -12.61 -10.24
N ASP A 184 2.19 -12.59 -11.53
CA ASP A 184 1.26 -12.34 -12.62
C ASP A 184 0.40 -11.08 -12.43
N VAL A 185 1.04 -9.98 -12.02
CA VAL A 185 0.34 -8.74 -11.70
C VAL A 185 -0.08 -8.05 -12.99
N ILE A 186 -1.39 -8.00 -13.23
CA ILE A 186 -1.98 -7.32 -14.38
C ILE A 186 -2.80 -6.13 -13.88
N ARG A 187 -2.37 -4.92 -14.20
CA ARG A 187 -3.06 -3.65 -13.93
C ARG A 187 -3.47 -2.99 -15.24
N ASN A 188 -4.76 -3.06 -15.60
CA ASN A 188 -5.29 -2.33 -16.76
C ASN A 188 -5.98 -1.05 -16.32
N VAL A 189 -5.59 0.07 -16.93
CA VAL A 189 -6.22 1.39 -16.77
C VAL A 189 -7.07 1.67 -18.00
N ASN A 190 -8.38 1.88 -17.81
CA ASN A 190 -9.27 2.33 -18.87
C ASN A 190 -9.58 3.81 -18.68
N HIS A 191 -8.88 4.67 -19.41
CA HIS A 191 -9.05 6.12 -19.29
C HIS A 191 -10.45 6.60 -19.72
N ALA A 192 -11.08 5.95 -20.70
CA ALA A 192 -12.41 6.35 -21.18
C ALA A 192 -13.52 6.08 -20.15
N LYS A 193 -13.37 5.01 -19.37
CA LYS A 193 -14.30 4.65 -18.29
C LYS A 193 -13.80 5.08 -16.92
N THR A 194 -12.60 5.63 -16.84
CA THR A 194 -11.87 5.96 -15.61
C THR A 194 -11.86 4.80 -14.60
N THR A 195 -11.65 3.57 -15.09
CA THR A 195 -11.60 2.35 -14.25
C THR A 195 -10.21 1.74 -14.21
N VAL A 196 -9.86 1.12 -13.08
CA VAL A 196 -8.69 0.26 -12.91
C VAL A 196 -9.15 -1.17 -12.68
N THR A 197 -8.62 -2.13 -13.42
CA THR A 197 -8.76 -3.55 -13.09
C THR A 197 -7.40 -4.12 -12.73
N MET A 198 -7.33 -4.85 -11.62
CA MET A 198 -6.09 -5.45 -11.14
C MET A 198 -6.31 -6.93 -10.86
N SER A 199 -5.38 -7.79 -11.28
CA SER A 199 -5.40 -9.23 -11.03
C SER A 199 -3.98 -9.69 -10.69
N PHE A 200 -3.83 -10.59 -9.72
CA PHE A 200 -2.53 -11.17 -9.35
C PHE A 200 -2.70 -12.42 -8.47
N ASN A 201 -1.65 -13.23 -8.44
CA ASN A 201 -1.50 -14.38 -7.54
C ASN A 201 -0.71 -13.96 -6.29
N ILE A 202 -1.07 -14.52 -5.14
CA ILE A 202 -0.46 -14.27 -3.83
C ILE A 202 0.13 -15.59 -3.34
N GLN A 203 1.44 -15.61 -3.14
CA GLN A 203 2.15 -16.70 -2.48
C GLN A 203 2.44 -16.27 -1.04
N ASP A 204 1.62 -16.72 -0.10
CA ASP A 204 1.70 -16.36 1.33
C ASP A 204 2.25 -17.49 2.21
N GLY A 205 2.80 -18.54 1.58
CA GLY A 205 3.22 -19.78 2.24
C GLY A 205 2.09 -20.81 2.40
N SER A 206 0.85 -20.50 1.98
CA SER A 206 -0.20 -21.50 1.86
C SER A 206 0.04 -22.43 0.67
N ALA A 207 -0.44 -23.68 0.76
CA ALA A 207 -0.19 -24.71 -0.25
C ALA A 207 -0.83 -24.43 -1.62
N THR A 208 -1.83 -23.54 -1.69
CA THR A 208 -2.62 -23.28 -2.91
C THR A 208 -2.42 -21.87 -3.46
N GLY A 209 -1.73 -20.99 -2.73
CA GLY A 209 -1.75 -19.55 -3.00
C GLY A 209 -3.18 -18.97 -2.90
N SER A 210 -3.29 -17.66 -3.12
CA SER A 210 -4.58 -16.95 -3.22
C SER A 210 -4.59 -16.08 -4.47
N ILE A 211 -5.76 -15.84 -5.05
CA ILE A 211 -5.92 -14.92 -6.18
C ILE A 211 -6.59 -13.64 -5.69
N CYS A 212 -6.11 -12.50 -6.16
CA CYS A 212 -6.81 -11.22 -6.01
C CYS A 212 -7.30 -10.73 -7.37
N ASN A 213 -8.57 -10.34 -7.42
CA ASN A 213 -9.16 -9.63 -8.54
C ASN A 213 -9.85 -8.38 -8.01
N LEU A 214 -9.65 -7.25 -8.68
CA LEU A 214 -10.23 -5.96 -8.34
C LEU A 214 -10.71 -5.27 -9.61
N LYS A 215 -11.86 -4.62 -9.52
CA LYS A 215 -12.36 -3.68 -10.53
C LYS A 215 -12.90 -2.45 -9.85
N LEU A 216 -12.18 -1.34 -10.03
CA LEU A 216 -12.40 -0.10 -9.30
C LEU A 216 -12.70 1.04 -10.28
N GLN A 217 -13.57 1.94 -9.87
CA GLN A 217 -13.94 3.15 -10.59
C GLN A 217 -13.30 4.35 -9.89
N SER A 218 -12.47 5.12 -10.60
CA SER A 218 -11.86 6.32 -10.01
C SER A 218 -12.91 7.40 -9.75
N PRO A 219 -12.70 8.25 -8.72
CA PRO A 219 -13.55 9.41 -8.48
C PRO A 219 -13.59 10.33 -9.69
N LYS A 220 -14.70 11.04 -9.84
CA LYS A 220 -14.90 11.98 -10.95
C LYS A 220 -13.77 13.02 -10.98
N GLY A 221 -13.11 13.16 -12.13
CA GLY A 221 -12.03 14.12 -12.33
C GLY A 221 -10.65 13.63 -11.89
N VAL A 222 -10.54 12.42 -11.32
CA VAL A 222 -9.26 11.80 -10.98
C VAL A 222 -8.83 10.86 -12.10
N ASP A 223 -7.61 11.06 -12.60
CA ASP A 223 -7.03 10.15 -13.58
C ASP A 223 -6.74 8.78 -12.95
N ALA A 224 -7.36 7.74 -13.50
CA ALA A 224 -7.22 6.36 -13.04
C ALA A 224 -5.77 5.84 -13.10
N SER A 225 -4.91 6.43 -13.94
CA SER A 225 -3.50 6.04 -14.05
C SER A 225 -2.67 6.43 -12.82
N THR A 226 -3.00 7.57 -12.20
CA THR A 226 -2.30 8.14 -11.04
C THR A 226 -3.10 8.04 -9.74
N TRP A 227 -4.30 7.45 -9.83
CA TRP A 227 -5.21 7.33 -8.69
C TRP A 227 -4.68 6.36 -7.63
N ALA A 228 -4.54 6.87 -6.40
CA ALA A 228 -4.29 6.08 -5.21
C ALA A 228 -5.60 5.71 -4.49
N TRP A 229 -5.69 4.49 -3.98
CA TRP A 229 -6.87 3.94 -3.32
C TRP A 229 -6.48 2.96 -2.21
N TYR A 230 -7.40 2.68 -1.29
CA TYR A 230 -7.06 2.00 -0.05
C TYR A 230 -8.11 0.98 0.35
N SER A 231 -7.68 -0.05 1.08
CA SER A 231 -8.53 -1.02 1.75
C SER A 231 -9.58 -1.69 0.84
N GLN A 232 -9.24 -1.94 -0.42
CA GLN A 232 -10.13 -2.62 -1.36
C GLN A 232 -10.03 -4.12 -1.20
N LYS A 233 -11.16 -4.76 -0.90
CA LYS A 233 -11.23 -6.22 -0.74
C LYS A 233 -11.12 -6.89 -2.10
N CYS A 234 -10.30 -7.93 -2.21
CA CYS A 234 -10.25 -8.78 -3.39
C CYS A 234 -11.60 -9.49 -3.62
N ASP A 235 -12.05 -9.59 -4.86
CA ASP A 235 -13.29 -10.31 -5.18
C ASP A 235 -13.11 -11.83 -5.03
N SER A 236 -11.88 -12.33 -5.21
CA SER A 236 -11.56 -13.77 -5.27
C SER A 236 -10.91 -14.32 -4.00
N SER A 237 -10.64 -13.47 -3.00
CA SER A 237 -10.08 -13.88 -1.72
C SER A 237 -10.48 -12.88 -0.63
N ASN A 238 -10.20 -13.21 0.63
CA ASN A 238 -10.46 -12.28 1.74
C ASN A 238 -9.32 -11.29 1.99
N TYR A 239 -8.31 -11.26 1.10
CA TYR A 239 -7.25 -10.27 1.14
C TYR A 239 -7.80 -8.87 0.89
N THR A 240 -7.09 -7.87 1.41
CA THR A 240 -7.38 -6.46 1.20
C THR A 240 -6.15 -5.77 0.65
N VAL A 241 -6.35 -4.87 -0.32
CA VAL A 241 -5.30 -4.23 -1.10
C VAL A 241 -5.43 -2.71 -0.99
N SER A 242 -4.29 -2.03 -0.90
CA SER A 242 -4.17 -0.59 -1.12
C SER A 242 -3.16 -0.33 -2.23
N TRP A 243 -3.32 0.76 -2.96
CA TRP A 243 -2.44 1.20 -4.04
C TRP A 243 -2.09 2.68 -3.89
N GLY A 244 -0.79 2.98 -3.84
CA GLY A 244 -0.22 4.32 -3.92
C GLY A 244 0.45 4.58 -5.27
N TYR A 245 0.59 5.85 -5.63
CA TYR A 245 1.28 6.28 -6.85
C TYR A 245 2.29 7.40 -6.57
N ASN A 246 3.43 7.34 -7.24
CA ASN A 246 4.47 8.37 -7.22
C ASN A 246 4.86 8.81 -8.64
N SER A 247 4.65 10.09 -8.94
CA SER A 247 4.93 10.67 -10.25
C SER A 247 6.42 10.77 -10.59
N THR A 248 7.31 10.88 -9.61
CA THR A 248 8.75 11.10 -9.87
C THR A 248 9.39 9.95 -10.66
N GLY A 249 8.90 8.72 -10.48
CA GLY A 249 9.40 7.52 -11.18
C GLY A 249 8.33 6.72 -11.91
N ASP A 250 7.13 7.27 -12.07
CA ASP A 250 5.94 6.50 -12.50
C ASP A 250 5.77 5.23 -11.64
N ALA A 251 5.91 5.36 -10.32
CA ALA A 251 6.00 4.22 -9.41
C ALA A 251 4.66 3.91 -8.76
N GLY A 252 4.33 2.62 -8.66
CA GLY A 252 3.16 2.09 -7.97
C GLY A 252 3.57 1.34 -6.72
N ILE A 253 2.77 1.47 -5.66
CA ILE A 253 3.06 0.87 -4.36
C ILE A 253 1.82 0.13 -3.91
N MET A 254 1.93 -1.16 -3.61
CA MET A 254 0.83 -1.98 -3.12
C MET A 254 1.07 -2.41 -1.68
N THR A 255 0.02 -2.30 -0.86
CA THR A 255 -0.06 -2.93 0.44
C THR A 255 -1.07 -4.05 0.38
N LEU A 256 -0.67 -5.24 0.79
CA LEU A 256 -1.52 -6.42 0.86
C LEU A 256 -1.74 -6.78 2.33
N VAL A 257 -2.98 -6.95 2.76
CA VAL A 257 -3.37 -7.28 4.13
C VAL A 257 -4.06 -8.66 4.15
N SER A 258 -3.66 -9.51 5.09
CA SER A 258 -4.16 -10.89 5.24
C SER A 258 -5.68 -10.92 5.47
N PRO A 259 -6.35 -12.04 5.17
CA PRO A 259 -7.75 -12.26 5.52
C PRO A 259 -8.10 -12.07 7.00
N ALA A 260 -7.19 -12.50 7.89
CA ALA A 260 -7.34 -12.32 9.34
C ALA A 260 -7.07 -10.88 9.77
N ARG A 261 -6.52 -10.06 8.86
CA ARG A 261 -6.08 -8.68 9.08
C ARG A 261 -5.07 -8.56 10.22
N ASP A 262 -4.33 -9.64 10.42
CA ASP A 262 -3.29 -9.77 11.42
C ASP A 262 -1.90 -9.52 10.85
N ARG A 263 -1.78 -9.44 9.51
CA ARG A 263 -0.51 -9.26 8.80
C ARG A 263 -0.68 -8.41 7.55
N ASN A 264 0.36 -7.67 7.17
CA ASN A 264 0.44 -6.98 5.89
C ASN A 264 1.83 -7.07 5.25
N ALA A 265 1.92 -6.88 3.94
CA ALA A 265 3.18 -6.83 3.18
C ALA A 265 3.13 -5.73 2.13
N TYR A 266 4.31 -5.21 1.75
CA TYR A 266 4.46 -4.07 0.85
C TYR A 266 5.22 -4.46 -0.42
N PHE A 267 4.76 -3.97 -1.57
CA PHE A 267 5.31 -4.27 -2.88
C PHE A 267 5.39 -2.98 -3.71
N GLY A 268 6.47 -2.82 -4.48
CA GLY A 268 6.70 -1.62 -5.28
C GLY A 268 7.10 -1.95 -6.71
N TRP A 269 6.64 -1.12 -7.64
CA TRP A 269 6.99 -1.16 -9.06
C TRP A 269 7.32 0.24 -9.53
N ASP A 270 8.20 0.32 -10.51
CA ASP A 270 8.44 1.46 -11.37
C ASP A 270 7.63 1.34 -12.67
N HIS A 271 7.50 2.45 -13.39
CA HIS A 271 6.94 2.49 -14.74
C HIS A 271 5.54 1.84 -14.90
N VAL A 272 4.70 1.98 -13.87
CA VAL A 272 3.40 1.26 -13.75
C VAL A 272 2.33 1.70 -14.73
N ASN A 273 2.58 2.76 -15.49
CA ASN A 273 1.69 3.24 -16.54
C ASN A 273 2.24 2.96 -17.95
N GLN A 274 3.41 2.32 -18.08
CA GLN A 274 3.96 1.92 -19.39
C GLN A 274 3.37 0.60 -19.90
N ASN A 275 3.08 -0.34 -19.01
CA ASN A 275 2.58 -1.66 -19.36
C ASN A 275 1.47 -2.10 -18.40
N ALA A 276 0.56 -2.94 -18.90
CA ALA A 276 -0.47 -3.56 -18.07
C ALA A 276 0.07 -4.70 -17.21
N ASN A 277 1.04 -5.45 -17.73
CA ASN A 277 1.71 -6.50 -16.96
C ASN A 277 2.85 -5.86 -16.17
N LEU A 278 2.81 -6.04 -14.86
CA LEU A 278 3.85 -5.62 -13.94
C LEU A 278 4.65 -6.84 -13.50
N ASP A 279 5.93 -6.65 -13.22
CA ASP A 279 6.81 -7.74 -12.81
C ASP A 279 6.36 -8.38 -11.49
N MET A 280 6.77 -9.63 -11.27
CA MET A 280 6.63 -10.29 -9.97
C MET A 280 7.34 -9.47 -8.89
N LYS A 281 6.78 -9.38 -7.68
CA LYS A 281 7.44 -8.73 -6.53
C LYS A 281 7.41 -9.58 -5.28
N GLY A 282 8.43 -9.38 -4.46
CA GLY A 282 8.73 -10.19 -3.28
C GLY A 282 9.99 -11.05 -3.51
N PRO A 283 10.40 -11.85 -2.51
CA PRO A 283 9.78 -12.04 -1.20
C PRO A 283 9.77 -10.75 -0.36
N SER A 284 8.58 -10.32 0.06
CA SER A 284 8.39 -9.19 0.99
C SER A 284 7.92 -9.73 2.34
N LEU A 285 8.49 -9.28 3.45
CA LEU A 285 8.09 -9.75 4.77
C LEU A 285 6.64 -9.35 5.05
N ALA A 286 5.79 -10.34 5.32
CA ALA A 286 4.50 -10.12 5.93
C ALA A 286 4.70 -9.92 7.43
N ILE A 287 4.21 -8.79 7.91
CA ILE A 287 4.51 -8.30 9.25
C ILE A 287 3.22 -8.22 10.04
N PRO A 288 3.21 -8.58 11.33
CA PRO A 288 2.02 -8.48 12.15
C PRO A 288 1.47 -7.04 12.17
N CYS A 289 0.17 -6.88 12.02
CA CYS A 289 -0.51 -5.60 12.14
C CYS A 289 -1.84 -5.76 12.89
N GLN A 290 -2.35 -4.67 13.48
CA GLN A 290 -3.73 -4.61 13.96
C GLN A 290 -4.65 -4.06 12.88
N CYS A 291 -4.42 -4.46 11.62
CA CYS A 291 -5.16 -3.98 10.48
C CYS A 291 -6.66 -4.19 10.74
#